data_AF-A0A2U1S0A7-F1
#
_entry.id   AF-A0A2U1S0A7-F1
#
_cell.length_a   1.000
_cell.length_b   1.000
_cell.length_c   1.000
_cell.angle_alpha   90.00
_cell.angle_beta   90.00
_cell.angle_gamma   90.00
#
_symmetry.space_group_name_H-M   'P 1'
#
loop_
_entity.id
_entity.type
_entity.pdbx_description
1 polymer ?
#
loop_
_entity_poly.entity_id
_entity_poly.type
_entity_poly.pdbx_seq_one_letter_code
_entity_poly.pdbx_strand_id
1 'polypeptide(L)'
;MIKPIIAIGCVLGVLFGSLVLLSGSARAEQVDPQQGSKRLPRVYEGAPPLIPHDAETRKGMCLACHEFGIAGAPITPHPTRNDFCIQCHVGQDLSVQTFPPIPFQEENRPK
;
A
#
# COMPACT_ATOMS: atom_id res chain seq x y z
N MET A 1 35.81 -51.79 9.27
CA MET A 1 34.63 -51.56 8.40
C MET A 1 33.97 -50.19 8.67
N ILE A 2 34.74 -49.10 8.78
CA ILE A 2 34.25 -47.75 9.17
C ILE A 2 34.22 -46.77 7.98
N LYS A 3 34.98 -47.08 6.91
CA LYS A 3 35.08 -46.28 5.68
C LYS A 3 33.78 -46.10 4.87
N PRO A 4 32.82 -47.05 4.77
CA PRO A 4 31.63 -46.83 3.95
C PRO A 4 30.61 -45.90 4.63
N ILE A 5 30.61 -45.81 5.97
CA ILE A 5 29.63 -45.00 6.72
C ILE A 5 29.91 -43.51 6.56
N ILE A 6 31.19 -43.11 6.57
CA ILE A 6 31.59 -41.71 6.36
C ILE A 6 31.31 -41.28 4.92
N ALA A 7 31.54 -42.15 3.94
CA ALA A 7 31.27 -41.86 2.53
C ALA A 7 29.78 -41.64 2.25
N ILE A 8 28.88 -42.45 2.85
CA ILE A 8 27.44 -42.30 2.71
C ILE A 8 26.93 -41.02 3.37
N GLY A 9 27.45 -40.69 4.56
CA GLY A 9 27.12 -39.43 5.25
C GLY A 9 27.48 -38.18 4.44
N CYS A 10 28.65 -38.17 3.80
CA CYS A 10 29.06 -37.07 2.92
C CYS A 10 28.18 -36.94 1.66
N VAL A 11 27.83 -38.06 1.02
CA VAL A 11 26.99 -38.04 -0.19
C VAL A 11 25.56 -37.58 0.14
N LEU A 12 24.98 -38.06 1.25
CA LEU A 12 23.67 -37.61 1.70
C LEU A 12 23.67 -36.13 2.12
N GLY A 13 24.74 -35.66 2.77
CA GLY A 13 24.89 -34.24 3.11
C GLY A 13 25.00 -33.32 1.89
N VAL A 14 25.73 -33.74 0.86
CA VAL A 14 25.87 -32.97 -0.40
C VAL A 14 24.55 -32.97 -1.19
N LEU A 15 23.83 -34.10 -1.23
CA LEU A 15 22.52 -34.17 -1.89
C LEU A 15 21.47 -33.32 -1.18
N PHE A 16 21.44 -33.34 0.16
CA PHE A 16 20.51 -32.52 0.95
C PHE A 16 20.85 -31.02 0.83
N GLY A 17 22.13 -30.65 0.86
CA GLY A 17 22.58 -29.27 0.63
C GLY A 17 22.25 -28.75 -0.76
N SER A 18 22.32 -29.60 -1.79
CA SER A 18 21.97 -29.24 -3.17
C SER A 18 20.47 -29.06 -3.37
N LEU A 19 19.63 -29.82 -2.64
CA LEU A 19 18.17 -29.69 -2.69
C LEU A 19 17.67 -28.37 -2.05
N VAL A 20 18.36 -27.89 -1.01
CA VAL A 20 18.06 -26.60 -0.36
C VAL A 20 18.41 -25.43 -1.29
N LEU A 21 19.46 -25.55 -2.12
CA LEU A 21 19.84 -24.50 -3.08
C LEU A 21 18.91 -24.44 -4.32
N LEU A 22 18.27 -25.55 -4.70
CA LEU A 22 17.32 -25.58 -5.82
C LEU A 22 15.88 -25.17 -5.44
N SER A 23 15.56 -25.12 -4.14
CA SER A 23 14.27 -24.65 -3.63
C SER A 23 14.27 -23.12 -3.57
N GLY A 24 14.29 -22.49 -4.75
CA GLY A 24 14.35 -21.05 -4.92
C GLY A 24 13.37 -20.30 -4.02
N SER A 25 13.86 -19.26 -3.35
CA SER A 25 13.05 -18.35 -2.56
C SER A 25 11.92 -17.78 -3.42
N ALA A 26 10.69 -18.21 -3.15
CA ALA A 26 9.51 -17.47 -3.54
C ALA A 26 9.64 -16.07 -2.93
N ARG A 27 9.93 -15.06 -3.76
CA ARG A 27 9.76 -13.67 -3.34
C ARG A 27 8.27 -13.44 -3.18
N ALA A 28 7.79 -13.53 -1.95
CA ALA A 28 6.58 -12.83 -1.58
C ALA A 28 6.83 -11.35 -1.87
N GLU A 29 6.03 -10.78 -2.77
CA GLU A 29 5.93 -9.34 -3.00
C GLU A 29 5.95 -8.64 -1.63
N GLN A 30 7.03 -7.93 -1.34
CA GLN A 30 7.19 -7.21 -0.09
C GLN A 30 6.34 -5.94 -0.23
N VAL A 31 5.06 -6.02 0.16
CA VAL A 31 4.22 -4.83 0.35
C VAL A 31 4.87 -4.02 1.46
N ASP A 32 5.49 -2.89 1.12
CA ASP A 32 6.15 -2.00 2.08
C ASP A 32 5.11 -1.48 3.10
N PRO A 33 5.24 -1.83 4.40
CA PRO A 33 4.31 -1.39 5.43
C PRO A 33 4.27 0.13 5.64
N GLN A 34 5.25 0.88 5.13
CA GLN A 34 5.36 2.33 5.33
C GLN A 34 4.52 3.17 4.34
N GLN A 35 3.99 2.56 3.27
CA GLN A 35 3.24 3.31 2.26
C GLN A 35 1.88 3.85 2.73
N GLY A 36 1.35 3.36 3.86
CA GLY A 36 -0.01 3.67 4.33
C GLY A 36 -0.20 4.88 5.27
N SER A 37 0.89 5.49 5.77
CA SER A 37 0.82 6.40 6.93
C SER A 37 1.10 7.88 6.59
N LYS A 38 1.86 8.13 5.52
CA LYS A 38 2.25 9.50 5.17
C LYS A 38 1.08 10.24 4.52
N ARG A 39 0.72 11.41 5.09
CA ARG A 39 -0.29 12.29 4.48
C ARG A 39 0.17 12.71 3.09
N LEU A 40 -0.71 12.51 2.11
CA LEU A 40 -0.50 12.95 0.74
C LEU A 40 -0.83 14.44 0.59
N PRO A 41 -0.17 15.15 -0.35
CA PRO A 41 -0.45 16.55 -0.61
C PRO A 41 -1.89 16.74 -1.11
N ARG A 42 -2.50 17.85 -0.72
CA ARG A 42 -3.80 18.26 -1.26
C ARG A 42 -3.60 19.00 -2.58
N VAL A 43 -4.62 18.96 -3.45
CA VAL A 43 -4.61 19.69 -4.72
C VAL A 43 -4.65 21.21 -4.50
N TYR A 44 -5.41 21.66 -3.50
CA TYR A 44 -5.50 23.06 -3.08
C TYR A 44 -5.93 23.13 -1.60
N GLU A 45 -5.86 24.33 -1.00
CA GLU A 45 -6.27 24.54 0.39
C GLU A 45 -7.76 24.25 0.60
N GLY A 46 -8.06 23.41 1.59
CA GLY A 46 -9.43 22.97 1.86
C GLY A 46 -9.93 21.81 0.98
N ALA A 47 -9.16 21.38 -0.04
CA ALA A 47 -9.52 20.18 -0.81
C ALA A 47 -9.60 18.94 0.11
N PRO A 48 -10.52 18.00 -0.15
CA PRO A 48 -10.57 16.74 0.57
C PRO A 48 -9.19 16.05 0.54
N PRO A 49 -8.66 15.62 1.70
CA PRO A 49 -7.41 14.87 1.71
C PRO A 49 -7.53 13.55 0.95
N LEU A 50 -6.49 13.18 0.23
CA LEU A 50 -6.39 11.89 -0.43
C LEU A 50 -6.22 10.76 0.61
N ILE A 51 -6.66 9.56 0.24
CA ILE A 51 -6.55 8.38 1.12
C ILE A 51 -5.15 7.76 0.91
N PRO A 52 -4.27 7.75 1.93
CA PRO A 52 -2.89 7.27 1.79
C PRO A 52 -2.75 5.75 1.94
N HIS A 53 -3.86 5.03 2.14
CA HIS A 53 -3.89 3.60 2.35
C HIS A 53 -4.97 2.97 1.47
N ASP A 54 -4.96 1.64 1.38
CA ASP A 54 -6.01 0.92 0.68
C ASP A 54 -7.39 1.23 1.27
N ALA A 55 -8.26 1.78 0.43
CA ALA A 55 -9.63 2.16 0.76
C ALA A 55 -10.63 1.06 0.36
N GLU A 56 -10.29 0.24 -0.64
CA GLU A 56 -11.20 -0.77 -1.18
C GLU A 56 -11.37 -1.92 -0.20
N THR A 57 -10.28 -2.42 0.39
CA THR A 57 -10.37 -3.46 1.44
C THR A 57 -11.02 -2.98 2.74
N ARG A 58 -11.11 -1.66 2.95
CA ARG A 58 -11.68 -1.03 4.15
C ARG A 58 -13.01 -0.32 3.88
N LYS A 59 -13.62 -0.58 2.72
CA LYS A 59 -14.86 0.08 2.29
C LYS A 59 -15.98 -0.15 3.31
N GLY A 60 -16.64 0.92 3.71
CA GLY A 60 -17.69 0.91 4.74
C GLY A 60 -17.19 0.85 6.18
N MET A 61 -15.88 0.72 6.41
CA MET A 61 -15.28 0.68 7.76
C MET A 61 -14.53 1.97 8.12
N CYS A 62 -14.78 3.06 7.39
CA CYS A 62 -14.04 4.31 7.51
C CYS A 62 -14.06 4.89 8.94
N LEU A 63 -15.23 4.84 9.58
CA LEU A 63 -15.44 5.38 10.92
C LEU A 63 -14.72 4.58 12.02
N ALA A 64 -14.36 3.32 11.78
CA ALA A 64 -13.63 2.50 12.74
C ALA A 64 -12.33 3.16 13.22
N CYS A 65 -11.72 3.99 12.37
CA CYS A 65 -10.58 4.82 12.74
C CYS A 65 -10.88 6.32 12.75
N HIS A 66 -11.65 6.82 11.78
CA HIS A 66 -11.82 8.26 11.56
C HIS A 66 -12.88 8.92 12.45
N GLU A 67 -13.68 8.17 13.21
CA GLU A 67 -14.64 8.77 14.14
C GLU A 67 -13.96 9.40 15.36
N PHE A 68 -13.02 8.67 15.96
CA PHE A 68 -12.30 9.10 17.18
C PHE A 68 -10.79 9.27 17.00
N GLY A 69 -10.30 9.16 15.76
CA GLY A 69 -8.88 9.34 15.44
C GLY A 69 -7.99 8.20 15.91
N ILE A 70 -8.47 6.96 15.79
CA ILE A 70 -7.72 5.77 16.16
C ILE A 70 -6.49 5.61 15.26
N ALA A 71 -5.38 5.14 15.83
CA ALA A 71 -4.12 4.92 15.13
C ALA A 71 -3.57 6.16 14.39
N GLY A 72 -3.88 7.37 14.89
CA GLY A 72 -3.42 8.63 14.30
C GLY A 72 -4.22 9.07 13.07
N ALA A 73 -5.34 8.41 12.78
CA ALA A 73 -6.27 8.88 11.76
C ALA A 73 -6.82 10.28 12.13
N PRO A 74 -7.00 11.19 11.16
CA PRO A 74 -7.71 12.44 11.41
C PRO A 74 -9.19 12.17 11.71
N ILE A 75 -9.76 12.92 12.65
CA ILE A 75 -11.19 12.87 12.94
C ILE A 75 -11.97 13.48 11.78
N THR A 76 -13.05 12.82 11.35
CA THR A 76 -13.98 13.32 10.33
C THR A 76 -14.65 14.63 10.81
N PRO A 77 -14.49 15.76 10.09
CA PRO A 77 -15.04 17.05 10.54
C PRO A 77 -16.51 17.26 10.12
N HIS A 78 -17.11 16.33 9.38
CA HIS A 78 -18.45 16.49 8.81
C HIS A 78 -19.43 15.42 9.30
N PRO A 79 -20.39 15.77 10.18
CA PRO A 79 -21.29 14.81 10.84
C PRO A 79 -22.38 14.24 9.93
N THR A 80 -22.67 14.87 8.79
CA THR A 80 -23.76 14.48 7.89
C THR A 80 -23.29 13.75 6.62
N ARG A 81 -21.98 13.51 6.47
CA ARG A 81 -21.37 12.91 5.26
C ARG A 81 -20.66 11.58 5.55
N ASN A 82 -21.08 10.91 6.61
CA ASN A 82 -20.37 9.77 7.17
C ASN A 82 -20.51 8.48 6.34
N ASP A 83 -21.58 8.36 5.54
CA ASP A 83 -21.87 7.13 4.78
C ASP A 83 -21.15 7.08 3.43
N PHE A 84 -20.57 8.20 2.98
CA PHE A 84 -20.13 8.38 1.60
C PHE A 84 -18.75 9.03 1.47
N CYS A 85 -17.76 8.52 2.21
CA CYS A 85 -16.41 9.09 2.25
C CYS A 85 -15.75 9.15 0.86
N ILE A 86 -15.89 8.08 0.07
CA ILE A 86 -15.22 7.92 -1.23
C ILE A 86 -15.83 8.74 -2.36
N GLN A 87 -16.93 9.46 -2.11
CA GLN A 87 -17.43 10.45 -3.08
C GLN A 87 -16.49 11.66 -3.21
N CYS A 88 -15.71 11.95 -2.16
CA CYS A 88 -14.80 13.10 -2.12
C CYS A 88 -13.35 12.70 -1.87
N HIS A 89 -13.13 11.68 -1.04
CA HIS A 89 -11.79 11.17 -0.72
C HIS A 89 -11.41 10.06 -1.69
N VAL A 90 -10.32 10.26 -2.43
CA VAL A 90 -9.88 9.31 -3.45
C VAL A 90 -8.50 8.77 -3.06
N GLY A 91 -8.30 7.47 -3.24
CA GLY A 91 -6.95 6.87 -3.16
C GLY A 91 -6.09 7.33 -4.33
N GLN A 92 -4.78 7.38 -4.16
CA GLN A 92 -3.85 7.68 -5.25
C GLN A 92 -2.76 6.63 -5.31
N ASP A 93 -2.47 6.17 -6.53
CA ASP A 93 -1.28 5.40 -6.82
C ASP A 93 -0.17 6.37 -7.25
N LEU A 94 0.78 6.61 -6.35
CA LEU A 94 1.90 7.52 -6.60
C LEU A 94 2.90 6.97 -7.62
N SER A 95 2.78 5.72 -8.05
CA SER A 95 3.61 5.15 -9.12
C SER A 95 3.12 5.59 -10.51
N VAL A 96 1.88 6.07 -10.62
CA VAL A 96 1.31 6.57 -11.87
C VAL A 96 1.81 7.99 -12.13
N GLN A 97 2.45 8.19 -13.28
CA GLN A 97 2.86 9.51 -13.73
C GLN A 97 1.63 10.32 -14.13
N THR A 98 1.51 11.54 -13.60
CA THR A 98 0.43 12.45 -13.99
C THR A 98 0.63 12.90 -15.43
N PHE A 99 -0.48 13.14 -16.14
CA PHE A 99 -0.42 13.80 -17.44
C PHE A 99 0.31 15.14 -17.32
N PRO A 100 1.12 15.52 -18.33
CA PRO A 100 1.75 16.81 -18.34
C PRO A 100 0.68 17.90 -18.25
N PRO A 101 0.87 18.94 -17.41
CA PRO A 101 -0.10 20.01 -17.31
C PRO A 101 -0.24 20.68 -18.67
N ILE A 102 -1.47 20.74 -19.18
CA ILE A 102 -1.78 21.65 -20.28
C ILE A 102 -1.73 23.06 -19.66
N PRO A 103 -1.06 24.05 -20.29
CA PRO A 103 -1.12 25.43 -19.81
C PRO A 103 -2.58 25.81 -19.62
N PHE A 104 -2.96 26.21 -18.41
CA PHE A 104 -4.30 26.68 -18.13
C PHE A 104 -4.59 27.85 -19.08
N GLN A 105 -5.37 27.59 -20.13
CA GLN A 105 -6.02 28.66 -20.87
C GLN A 105 -7.19 29.05 -19.99
N GLU A 106 -7.18 30.27 -19.46
CA GLU A 106 -8.36 30.90 -18.89
C GLU A 106 -9.39 31.01 -20.02
N GLU A 107 -10.09 29.91 -20.29
CA GLU A 107 -11.21 29.86 -21.21
C GLU A 107 -12.18 30.93 -20.72
N ASN A 108 -12.56 31.80 -21.64
CA ASN A 108 -13.35 33.01 -21.42
C ASN A 108 -14.77 32.62 -20.96
N ARG A 109 -14.89 32.08 -19.74
CA ARG A 109 -16.10 31.50 -19.17
C ARG A 109 -17.12 32.64 -19.05
N PRO A 110 -18.20 32.66 -19.86
CA PRO A 110 -19.24 33.64 -19.66
C PRO A 110 -19.81 33.44 -18.24
N LYS A 111 -19.93 34.56 -17.54
CA LYS A 111 -20.51 34.63 -16.18
C LYS A 111 -21.98 34.22 -16.19
#